data_AF-A0A512D9J9-F1
#
_entry.id   AF-A0A512D9J9-F1
#
_cell.length_a   1.000
_cell.length_b   1.000
_cell.length_c   1.000
_cell.angle_alpha   90.00
_cell.angle_beta   90.00
_cell.angle_gamma   90.00
#
_symmetry.space_group_name_H-M   'P 1'
#
loop_
_entity.id
_entity.type
_entity.pdbx_description
1 polymer ?
#
loop_
_entity_poly.entity_id
_entity_poly.type
_entity_poly.pdbx_seq_one_letter_code
_entity_poly.pdbx_strand_id
1 'polypeptide(L)'
;MSELDDLARSYRVGFLRYLARHEESALASGYELGRSAVVEGLSLLELARVHHEVLLEALQRTPAEDLAAVATGASEFLLEVLATYDMAQRGFRPG
;
A
#
# COMPACT_ATOMS: atom_id res chain seq x y z
N MET A 1 10.76 2.24 17.88
CA MET A 1 9.97 1.46 16.90
C MET A 1 10.76 1.51 15.61
N SER A 2 10.74 0.44 14.81
CA SER A 2 11.48 0.45 13.53
C SER A 2 10.70 1.23 12.47
N GLU A 3 11.37 1.78 11.47
CA GLU A 3 10.75 2.46 10.32
C GLU A 3 9.74 1.54 9.61
N LEU A 4 10.00 0.23 9.63
CA LEU A 4 9.12 -0.80 9.11
C LEU A 4 7.82 -0.95 9.92
N ASP A 5 7.88 -0.84 11.25
CA ASP A 5 6.68 -0.89 12.10
C ASP A 5 5.77 0.33 11.86
N ASP A 6 6.38 1.50 11.66
CA ASP A 6 5.67 2.75 11.39
C ASP A 6 5.06 2.75 9.98
N LEU A 7 5.78 2.22 9.00
CA LEU A 7 5.22 1.93 7.67
C LEU A 7 4.04 0.96 7.79
N ALA A 8 4.20 -0.18 8.46
CA ALA A 8 3.15 -1.19 8.57
C ALA A 8 1.86 -0.62 9.18
N ARG A 9 2.00 0.19 10.23
CA ARG A 9 0.86 0.89 10.86
C ARG A 9 0.18 1.85 9.88
N SER A 10 0.97 2.72 9.23
CA SER A 10 0.45 3.75 8.33
C SER A 10 -0.18 3.12 7.08
N TYR A 11 0.46 2.08 6.54
CA TYR A 11 -0.03 1.28 5.43
C TYR A 11 -1.38 0.65 5.75
N ARG A 12 -1.50 0.00 6.91
CA ARG A 12 -2.76 -0.60 7.37
C ARG A 12 -3.89 0.42 7.46
N VAL A 13 -3.61 1.59 8.03
CA VAL A 13 -4.62 2.66 8.15
C VAL A 13 -5.06 3.15 6.78
N GLY A 14 -4.13 3.41 5.87
CA GLY A 14 -4.43 3.83 4.49
C GLY A 14 -5.24 2.78 3.73
N PHE A 15 -4.81 1.52 3.81
CA PHE A 15 -5.44 0.38 3.16
C PHE A 15 -6.89 0.18 3.61
N LEU A 16 -7.15 0.17 4.93
CA LEU A 16 -8.51 -0.02 5.44
C LEU A 16 -9.44 1.16 5.13
N ARG A 17 -8.91 2.38 5.12
CA ARG A 17 -9.67 3.57 4.70
C ARG A 17 -10.04 3.50 3.22
N TYR A 18 -9.12 3.05 2.38
CA TYR A 18 -9.34 2.86 0.96
C TYR A 18 -10.47 1.85 0.70
N LEU A 19 -10.39 0.67 1.31
CA LEU A 19 -11.43 -0.36 1.17
C LEU A 19 -12.81 0.07 1.70
N ALA A 20 -12.85 0.89 2.75
CA ALA A 20 -14.13 1.32 3.35
C ALA A 20 -14.85 2.42 2.57
N ARG A 21 -14.14 3.22 1.75
CA ARG A 21 -14.71 4.42 1.12
C ARG A 21 -14.73 4.41 -0.40
N HIS A 22 -13.92 3.56 -1.06
CA HIS A 22 -13.74 3.59 -2.53
C HIS A 22 -13.58 5.02 -3.10
N GLU A 23 -13.00 5.95 -2.32
CA GLU A 23 -12.90 7.36 -2.68
C GLU A 23 -11.50 7.68 -3.26
N GLU A 24 -11.46 8.56 -4.27
CA GLU A 24 -10.22 9.11 -4.86
C GLU A 24 -9.26 9.70 -3.81
N SER A 25 -9.78 10.20 -2.69
CA SER A 25 -8.98 10.73 -1.56
C SER A 25 -8.07 9.68 -0.91
N ALA A 26 -8.42 8.41 -1.03
CA ALA A 26 -7.64 7.31 -0.46
C ALA A 26 -6.52 6.81 -1.41
N LEU A 27 -6.62 7.06 -2.73
CA LEU A 27 -5.51 6.82 -3.67
C LEU A 27 -4.36 7.79 -3.39
N ALA A 28 -4.67 9.06 -3.08
CA ALA A 28 -3.67 10.04 -2.64
C ALA A 28 -2.90 9.57 -1.39
N SER A 29 -3.58 8.86 -0.48
CA SER A 29 -2.94 8.27 0.70
C SER A 29 -1.97 7.14 0.33
N GLY A 30 -2.29 6.31 -0.66
CA GLY A 30 -1.38 5.28 -1.17
C GLY A 30 -0.10 5.88 -1.78
N TYR A 31 -0.26 6.94 -2.58
CA TYR A 31 0.86 7.67 -3.15
C TYR A 31 1.76 8.31 -2.06
N GLU A 32 1.19 8.97 -1.06
CA GLU A 32 2.00 9.56 0.03
C GLU A 32 2.75 8.50 0.84
N LEU A 33 2.12 7.36 1.12
CA LEU A 33 2.76 6.23 1.78
C LEU A 33 3.95 5.68 0.97
N GLY A 34 3.74 5.47 -0.34
CA GLY A 34 4.80 5.00 -1.22
C GLY A 34 5.96 6.01 -1.31
N ARG A 35 5.67 7.30 -1.32
CA ARG A 35 6.69 8.35 -1.34
C ARG A 35 7.49 8.37 -0.05
N SER A 36 6.82 8.25 1.10
CA SER A 36 7.50 8.17 2.40
C SER A 36 8.42 6.95 2.46
N ALA A 37 7.95 5.78 2.02
CA ALA A 37 8.74 4.56 2.06
C ALA A 37 10.00 4.64 1.17
N VAL A 38 9.91 5.31 0.01
CA VAL A 38 11.08 5.61 -0.84
C VAL A 38 12.07 6.55 -0.14
N VAL A 39 11.59 7.61 0.52
CA VAL A 39 12.44 8.58 1.23
C VAL A 39 13.19 7.93 2.39
N GLU A 40 12.53 7.05 3.14
CA GLU A 40 13.12 6.29 4.25
C GLU A 40 13.98 5.10 3.77
N GLY A 41 14.10 4.86 2.45
CA GLY A 41 14.95 3.79 1.90
C GLY A 41 14.41 2.37 2.15
N LEU A 42 13.12 2.22 2.43
CA LEU A 42 12.49 0.93 2.72
C LEU A 42 12.42 0.04 1.47
N SER A 43 12.69 -1.26 1.65
CA SER A 43 12.73 -2.22 0.56
C SER A 43 11.35 -2.47 -0.03
N LEU A 44 11.30 -2.62 -1.36
CA LEU A 44 10.10 -3.07 -2.07
C LEU A 44 9.59 -4.43 -1.56
N LEU A 45 10.51 -5.31 -1.15
CA LEU A 45 10.16 -6.61 -0.58
C LEU A 45 9.50 -6.49 0.79
N GLU A 46 9.94 -5.53 1.61
CA GLU A 46 9.33 -5.27 2.92
C GLU A 46 7.93 -4.67 2.76
N LEU A 47 7.77 -3.75 1.81
CA LEU A 47 6.46 -3.20 1.45
C LEU A 47 5.50 -4.31 0.97
N ALA A 48 5.96 -5.20 0.08
CA ALA A 48 5.15 -6.31 -0.41
C ALA A 48 4.73 -7.26 0.73
N ARG A 49 5.62 -7.53 1.68
CA ARG A 49 5.32 -8.32 2.87
C ARG A 49 4.24 -7.65 3.72
N VAL A 50 4.40 -6.37 4.04
CA VAL A 50 3.41 -5.57 4.78
C VAL A 50 2.05 -5.59 4.09
N HIS A 51 2.03 -5.41 2.76
CA HIS A 51 0.79 -5.45 1.99
C HIS A 51 0.06 -6.78 2.17
N HIS A 52 0.76 -7.92 2.01
CA HIS A 52 0.15 -9.23 2.13
C HIS A 52 -0.33 -9.54 3.55
N GLU A 53 0.39 -9.11 4.58
CA GLU A 53 -0.03 -9.24 5.98
C GLU A 53 -1.35 -8.47 6.21
N VAL A 54 -1.44 -7.23 5.76
CA VAL A 54 -2.65 -6.40 5.87
C VAL A 54 -3.81 -6.95 5.03
N LEU A 55 -3.54 -7.43 3.82
CA LEU A 55 -4.54 -8.04 2.95
C LEU A 55 -5.14 -9.29 3.58
N LEU A 56 -4.31 -10.20 4.09
CA LEU A 56 -4.78 -11.42 4.75
C LEU A 56 -5.72 -11.10 5.92
N GLU A 57 -5.35 -10.10 6.71
CA GLU A 57 -6.15 -9.60 7.82
C GLU A 57 -7.48 -8.96 7.41
N ALA A 58 -7.53 -8.31 6.25
CA ALA A 58 -8.77 -7.78 5.69
C ALA A 58 -9.66 -8.92 5.18
N LEU A 59 -9.10 -9.86 4.42
CA LEU A 59 -9.82 -11.02 3.88
C LEU A 59 -10.44 -11.88 4.98
N GLN A 60 -9.74 -12.12 6.08
CA GLN A 60 -10.26 -12.87 7.23
C GLN A 60 -11.49 -12.23 7.89
N ARG A 61 -11.67 -10.91 7.73
CA ARG A 61 -12.79 -10.15 8.30
C ARG A 61 -13.89 -9.84 7.28
N THR A 62 -13.71 -10.26 6.02
CA THR A 62 -14.58 -9.93 4.90
C THR A 62 -15.53 -11.10 4.59
N PRO A 63 -16.84 -10.85 4.42
CA PRO A 63 -17.80 -11.86 3.95
C PRO A 63 -17.40 -12.45 2.60
N ALA A 64 -17.81 -13.68 2.33
CA ALA A 64 -17.39 -14.40 1.11
C ALA A 64 -17.81 -13.68 -0.18
N GLU A 65 -18.99 -13.05 -0.17
CA GLU A 65 -19.55 -12.27 -1.27
C GLU A 65 -18.71 -11.03 -1.63
N ASP A 66 -17.97 -10.48 -0.67
CA ASP A 66 -17.21 -9.24 -0.82
C ASP A 66 -15.71 -9.48 -1.08
N LEU A 67 -15.23 -10.74 -0.99
CA LEU A 67 -13.81 -11.09 -1.12
C LEU A 67 -13.20 -10.62 -2.45
N ALA A 68 -13.95 -10.73 -3.55
CA ALA A 68 -13.49 -10.31 -4.87
C ALA A 68 -13.30 -8.78 -4.93
N ALA A 69 -14.22 -8.01 -4.34
CA ALA A 69 -14.13 -6.55 -4.30
C ALA A 69 -12.93 -6.10 -3.45
N VAL A 70 -12.71 -6.74 -2.29
CA VAL A 70 -11.55 -6.48 -1.44
C VAL A 70 -10.24 -6.82 -2.13
N ALA A 71 -10.16 -7.96 -2.82
CA ALA A 71 -8.96 -8.36 -3.56
C ALA A 71 -8.63 -7.38 -4.70
N THR A 72 -9.64 -6.93 -5.45
CA THR A 72 -9.46 -5.91 -6.49
C THR A 72 -8.97 -4.58 -5.90
N GLY A 73 -9.64 -4.09 -4.85
CA GLY A 73 -9.24 -2.83 -4.21
C GLY A 73 -7.84 -2.91 -3.60
N ALA A 74 -7.45 -4.06 -3.05
CA ALA A 74 -6.08 -4.26 -2.57
C ALA A 74 -5.05 -4.15 -3.70
N SER A 75 -5.34 -4.71 -4.87
CA SER A 75 -4.48 -4.59 -6.05
C SER A 75 -4.34 -3.14 -6.50
N GLU A 76 -5.45 -2.40 -6.57
CA GLU A 76 -5.46 -0.99 -6.98
C GLU A 76 -4.64 -0.13 -6.00
N PHE A 77 -4.85 -0.31 -4.70
CA PHE A 77 -4.07 0.38 -3.67
C PHE A 77 -2.57 0.08 -3.76
N LEU A 78 -2.19 -1.18 -3.98
CA LEU A 78 -0.80 -1.57 -4.14
C LEU A 78 -0.16 -0.88 -5.34
N LEU A 79 -0.84 -0.83 -6.48
CA LEU A 79 -0.32 -0.19 -7.70
C LEU A 79 -0.04 1.30 -7.49
N GLU A 80 -0.89 2.02 -6.77
CA GLU A 80 -0.65 3.44 -6.45
C GLU A 80 0.59 3.63 -5.56
N VAL A 81 0.77 2.77 -4.56
CA VAL A 81 1.97 2.81 -3.72
C VAL A 81 3.22 2.48 -4.55
N LEU A 82 3.14 1.50 -5.46
CA LEU A 82 4.26 1.09 -6.30
C LEU A 82 4.62 2.12 -7.38
N ALA A 83 3.68 2.97 -7.79
CA ALA A 83 3.93 4.03 -8.75
C ALA A 83 5.06 4.97 -8.29
N THR A 84 5.18 5.23 -6.98
CA THR A 84 6.25 6.08 -6.42
C THR A 84 7.63 5.42 -6.54
N TYR A 85 7.70 4.10 -6.37
CA TYR A 85 8.92 3.32 -6.52
C TYR A 85 9.37 3.28 -7.99
N ASP A 86 8.44 3.13 -8.95
CA ASP A 86 8.77 3.21 -10.38
C ASP A 86 9.27 4.62 -10.75
N MET A 87 8.62 5.68 -10.26
CA MET A 87 9.08 7.06 -10.46
C MET A 87 10.49 7.29 -9.89
N ALA A 88 10.76 6.80 -8.68
CA ALA A 88 12.07 6.89 -8.06
C ALA A 88 13.13 6.19 -8.89
N GLN A 89 12.90 4.93 -9.29
CA GLN A 89 13.84 4.16 -10.11
C GLN A 89 14.10 4.81 -11.47
N ARG A 90 13.09 5.42 -12.10
CA ARG A 90 13.26 6.15 -13.38
C ARG A 90 14.05 7.44 -13.20
N GLY A 91 13.85 8.16 -12.10
CA GLY A 91 14.65 9.35 -11.75
C GLY A 91 16.12 9.04 -11.45
N PHE A 92 16.42 7.79 -11.05
CA PHE A 92 17.77 7.31 -10.77
C PHE A 92 18.52 6.77 -11.99
N ARG A 93 17.91 6.65 -13.18
CA ARG A 93 18.65 6.22 -14.39
C ARG A 93 19.58 7.35 -14.85
N PRO A 94 20.92 7.19 -14.82
CA PRO A 94 21.80 8.16 -15.46
C PRO A 94 21.52 8.13 -16.96
N GLY A 95 21.31 9.31 -17.54
CA GLY A 95 21.24 9.52 -18.98
C GLY A 95 22.58 9.28 -19.66
#